data_AF-A0A2T6L9J0-F1
#
_entry.id   AF-A0A2T6L9J0-F1
#
_cell.length_a   1.000
_cell.length_b   1.000
_cell.length_c   1.000
_cell.angle_alpha   90.00
_cell.angle_beta   90.00
_cell.angle_gamma   90.00
#
_symmetry.space_group_name_H-M   'P 1'
#
loop_
_entity.id
_entity.type
_entity.pdbx_description
1 polymer ?
#
loop_
_entity_poly.entity_id
_entity_poly.type
_entity_poly.pdbx_seq_one_letter_code
_entity_poly.pdbx_strand_id
1 'polypeptide(L)'
;MSLHSTSRTSVFRRGLVALAAATTLLAGGLVAAPAAQALPIVGTDRGDGTTLTARLFASGDIIRGDPNIPLDLQDVAFGYSIDLDAKGGRLQSVEVQVTLRKVGSTFVRRFPVRVNSDREERDHVYLPGTISPGYYWAGIEVSADVQRADGQVNHHKIDVDKGSSLSFKRWSKVDGSIRPRDAVDGRPARITATVRVLRVADDQSLSWRTVRSGTVLISFDADGPFSEKVKPEFVRRVDIPSDGQISTVVQSRKGWWKVTYPGTDRYAAYPEWIGQGVPEGCSC
;
A
#
# COMPACT_ATOMS: atom_id res chain seq x y z
N MET A 1 -28.35 -32.02 -74.57
CA MET A 1 -29.74 -31.54 -74.44
C MET A 1 -30.56 -32.60 -73.73
N SER A 2 -30.98 -32.34 -72.49
CA SER A 2 -32.20 -32.88 -71.86
C SER A 2 -32.20 -32.42 -70.39
N LEU A 3 -33.09 -31.49 -70.07
CA LEU A 3 -33.49 -31.20 -68.69
C LEU A 3 -34.37 -32.36 -68.19
N HIS A 4 -34.22 -32.77 -66.93
CA HIS A 4 -35.28 -33.42 -66.17
C HIS A 4 -35.26 -32.94 -64.70
N SER A 5 -36.29 -32.15 -64.39
CA SER A 5 -37.30 -32.36 -63.36
C SER A 5 -36.90 -32.68 -61.91
N THR A 6 -37.48 -31.86 -61.05
CA THR A 6 -37.70 -31.94 -59.59
C THR A 6 -38.15 -33.29 -59.04
N SER A 7 -37.68 -33.67 -57.84
CA SER A 7 -38.58 -33.99 -56.71
C SER A 7 -37.84 -34.13 -55.38
N ARG A 8 -38.52 -33.70 -54.33
CA ARG A 8 -38.18 -33.64 -52.90
C ARG A 8 -38.13 -35.05 -52.28
N THR A 9 -37.28 -35.28 -51.27
CA THR A 9 -37.73 -35.78 -49.94
C THR A 9 -36.59 -35.92 -48.91
N SER A 10 -36.94 -35.59 -47.66
CA SER A 10 -36.46 -36.14 -46.39
C SER A 10 -35.01 -35.91 -45.91
N VAL A 11 -34.68 -34.65 -45.57
CA VAL A 11 -33.72 -34.38 -44.49
C VAL A 11 -34.47 -34.39 -43.15
N PHE A 12 -34.92 -35.57 -42.72
CA PHE A 12 -35.44 -35.82 -41.38
C PHE A 12 -34.67 -37.00 -40.79
N ARG A 13 -33.47 -36.72 -40.26
CA ARG A 13 -32.74 -37.48 -39.23
C ARG A 13 -31.33 -36.92 -39.11
N ARG A 14 -31.19 -35.80 -38.40
CA ARG A 14 -29.96 -35.36 -37.68
C ARG A 14 -30.23 -34.14 -36.78
N GLY A 15 -31.46 -34.01 -36.27
CA GLY A 15 -31.79 -33.07 -35.20
C GLY A 15 -31.82 -33.83 -33.87
N LEU A 16 -30.64 -34.15 -33.32
CA LEU A 16 -30.49 -34.67 -31.95
C LEU A 16 -29.03 -34.64 -31.48
N VAL A 17 -28.37 -33.48 -31.59
CA VAL A 17 -27.23 -33.10 -30.75
C VAL A 17 -27.28 -31.58 -30.54
N ALA A 18 -28.29 -31.11 -29.82
CA ALA A 18 -28.39 -29.72 -29.40
C ALA A 18 -29.31 -29.58 -28.19
N LEU A 19 -29.00 -30.29 -27.08
CA LEU A 19 -29.51 -29.91 -25.75
C LEU A 19 -28.81 -30.70 -24.63
N ALA A 20 -27.50 -30.46 -24.42
CA ALA A 20 -26.82 -30.89 -23.19
C ALA A 20 -25.48 -30.16 -23.01
N ALA A 21 -25.48 -28.83 -23.06
CA ALA A 21 -24.35 -28.01 -22.61
C ALA A 21 -24.81 -26.59 -22.22
N ALA A 22 -26.02 -26.47 -21.69
CA ALA A 22 -26.55 -25.21 -21.17
C ALA A 22 -26.87 -25.42 -19.68
N THR A 23 -25.82 -25.50 -18.85
CA THR A 23 -25.92 -25.37 -17.37
C THR A 23 -24.58 -25.12 -16.67
N THR A 24 -23.44 -25.03 -17.37
CA THR A 24 -22.13 -24.81 -16.74
C THR A 24 -21.45 -23.48 -17.10
N LEU A 25 -22.21 -22.47 -17.54
CA LEU A 25 -21.70 -21.11 -17.78
C LEU A 25 -22.35 -20.06 -16.86
N LEU A 26 -22.52 -20.42 -15.58
CA LEU A 26 -22.86 -19.49 -14.49
C LEU A 26 -22.04 -19.78 -13.22
N ALA A 27 -20.86 -20.37 -13.37
CA ALA A 27 -19.91 -20.58 -12.28
C ALA A 27 -18.49 -20.25 -12.79
N GLY A 28 -17.99 -19.06 -12.45
CA GLY A 28 -16.63 -18.65 -12.83
C GLY A 28 -16.40 -17.15 -12.93
N GLY A 29 -17.44 -16.34 -12.70
CA GLY A 29 -17.35 -14.87 -12.74
C GLY A 29 -17.45 -14.19 -11.37
N LEU A 30 -17.43 -14.93 -10.26
CA LEU A 30 -17.07 -14.34 -8.97
C LEU A 30 -15.56 -14.18 -9.01
N VAL A 31 -15.10 -13.02 -9.48
CA VAL A 31 -13.82 -12.48 -9.05
C VAL A 31 -13.91 -12.52 -7.54
N ALA A 32 -13.30 -13.53 -6.93
CA ALA A 32 -13.06 -13.50 -5.51
C ALA A 32 -12.31 -12.19 -5.31
N ALA A 33 -13.00 -11.19 -4.74
CA ALA A 33 -12.33 -10.12 -4.05
C ALA A 33 -11.20 -10.80 -3.25
N PRO A 34 -9.96 -10.27 -3.28
CA PRO A 34 -8.87 -10.86 -2.52
C PRO A 34 -9.45 -11.15 -1.14
N ALA A 35 -9.48 -12.42 -0.74
CA ALA A 35 -10.05 -12.80 0.55
C ALA A 35 -9.40 -11.84 1.55
N ALA A 36 -10.22 -11.02 2.22
CA ALA A 36 -9.74 -9.99 3.13
C ALA A 36 -8.66 -10.67 3.98
N GLN A 37 -7.39 -10.27 3.79
CA GLN A 37 -6.29 -11.00 4.38
C GLN A 37 -6.53 -10.98 5.89
N ALA A 38 -6.78 -12.15 6.47
CA ALA A 38 -7.07 -12.27 7.88
C ALA A 38 -5.92 -11.63 8.65
N LEU A 39 -6.26 -10.74 9.58
CA LEU A 39 -5.26 -10.00 10.36
C LEU A 39 -4.29 -11.00 11.04
N PRO A 40 -2.98 -10.69 11.12
CA PRO A 40 -2.01 -11.57 11.78
C PRO A 40 -2.38 -11.77 13.26
N ILE A 41 -2.34 -13.02 13.73
CA ILE A 41 -2.47 -13.32 15.17
C ILE A 41 -1.23 -12.83 15.89
N VAL A 42 -1.42 -11.99 16.91
CA VAL A 42 -0.33 -11.43 17.72
C VAL A 42 -0.32 -11.97 19.14
N GLY A 43 -1.47 -12.42 19.66
CA GLY A 43 -1.57 -12.98 21.00
C GLY A 43 -2.73 -13.95 21.14
N THR A 44 -2.60 -14.87 22.08
CA THR A 44 -3.67 -15.79 22.45
C THR A 44 -3.55 -16.10 23.94
N ASP A 45 -4.66 -16.03 24.64
CA ASP A 45 -4.76 -16.43 26.04
C ASP A 45 -5.84 -17.52 26.19
N ARG A 46 -5.54 -18.52 27.02
CA ARG A 46 -6.40 -19.71 27.22
C ARG A 46 -6.64 -19.89 28.71
N GLY A 47 -7.90 -20.05 29.10
CA GLY A 47 -8.29 -20.28 30.49
C GLY A 47 -9.54 -21.14 30.53
N ASP A 48 -9.57 -22.14 31.42
CA ASP A 48 -10.70 -23.01 31.76
C ASP A 48 -11.85 -23.08 30.74
N GLY A 49 -11.57 -23.62 29.54
CA GLY A 49 -12.56 -23.86 28.49
C GLY A 49 -12.88 -22.69 27.54
N THR A 50 -12.27 -21.52 27.75
CA THR A 50 -12.35 -20.34 26.88
C THR A 50 -10.99 -20.00 26.26
N THR A 51 -11.02 -19.27 25.15
CA THR A 51 -9.82 -18.76 24.49
C THR A 51 -10.09 -17.38 23.92
N LEU A 52 -9.20 -16.44 24.17
CA LEU A 52 -9.18 -15.13 23.53
C LEU A 52 -8.00 -15.07 22.57
N THR A 53 -8.25 -14.69 21.32
CA THR A 53 -7.22 -14.48 20.30
C THR A 53 -7.25 -13.03 19.86
N ALA A 54 -6.09 -12.37 19.89
CA ALA A 54 -5.94 -11.01 19.41
C ALA A 54 -5.16 -10.99 18.09
N ARG A 55 -5.65 -10.21 17.14
CA ARG A 55 -4.99 -9.93 15.85
C ARG A 55 -4.73 -8.45 15.72
N LEU A 56 -3.62 -8.10 15.09
CA LEU A 56 -3.22 -6.71 14.90
C LEU A 56 -2.50 -6.54 13.56
N PHE A 57 -2.92 -5.53 12.82
CA PHE A 57 -2.13 -4.91 11.77
C PHE A 57 -1.94 -3.43 12.09
N ALA A 58 -0.80 -2.87 11.69
CA ALA A 58 -0.53 -1.45 11.91
C ALA A 58 0.38 -0.87 10.83
N SER A 59 0.18 0.41 10.52
CA SER A 59 0.95 1.13 9.52
C SER A 59 1.24 2.57 9.97
N GLY A 60 2.40 3.09 9.59
CA GLY A 60 2.77 4.48 9.85
C GLY A 60 2.70 5.31 8.57
N ASP A 61 2.27 6.56 8.70
CA ASP A 61 2.21 7.50 7.60
C ASP A 61 3.58 8.06 7.19
N ILE A 62 3.58 8.74 6.04
CA ILE A 62 4.70 9.55 5.57
C ILE A 62 4.58 10.94 6.19
N ILE A 63 5.65 11.41 6.82
CA ILE A 63 5.78 12.77 7.34
C ILE A 63 5.95 13.71 6.14
N ARG A 64 4.94 14.55 5.89
CA ARG A 64 4.85 15.46 4.74
C ARG A 64 4.87 16.91 5.21
N GLY A 65 5.37 17.79 4.35
CA GLY A 65 5.15 19.22 4.52
C GLY A 65 5.48 20.01 3.26
N ASP A 66 4.94 21.21 3.17
CA ASP A 66 5.15 22.09 2.02
C ASP A 66 6.44 22.93 2.19
N PRO A 67 7.37 22.95 1.20
CA PRO A 67 8.51 23.87 1.22
C PRO A 67 8.16 25.35 1.32
N ASN A 68 7.01 25.74 0.78
CA ASN A 68 6.60 27.13 0.59
C ASN A 68 5.76 27.65 1.74
N ILE A 69 5.34 26.78 2.67
CA ILE A 69 4.57 27.14 3.84
C ILE A 69 5.41 26.77 5.07
N PRO A 70 6.12 27.75 5.68
CA PRO A 70 6.88 27.51 6.89
C PRO A 70 5.91 27.03 7.97
N LEU A 71 6.11 25.78 8.45
CA LEU A 71 5.30 25.08 9.46
C LEU A 71 4.08 24.28 8.96
N ASP A 72 3.89 24.08 7.66
CA ASP A 72 2.86 23.14 7.17
C ASP A 72 3.35 21.69 7.27
N LEU A 73 3.59 21.22 8.49
CA LEU A 73 3.81 19.80 8.73
C LEU A 73 2.43 19.15 8.84
N GLN A 74 2.08 18.31 7.86
CA GLN A 74 0.80 17.62 7.87
C GLN A 74 0.72 16.67 9.07
N ASP A 75 -0.47 16.58 9.67
CA ASP A 75 -0.72 15.63 10.75
C ASP A 75 -0.36 14.21 10.29
N VAL A 76 0.42 13.52 11.12
CA VAL A 76 0.92 12.18 10.81
C VAL A 76 0.05 11.18 11.55
N ALA A 77 -0.60 10.26 10.83
CA ALA A 77 -1.39 9.24 11.48
C ALA A 77 -0.64 7.92 11.65
N PHE A 78 -1.04 7.22 12.70
CA PHE A 78 -0.76 5.82 12.94
C PHE A 78 -2.06 5.05 12.75
N GLY A 79 -2.15 4.29 11.65
CA GLY A 79 -3.31 3.44 11.35
C GLY A 79 -3.16 2.07 12.00
N TYR A 80 -4.26 1.53 12.52
CA TYR A 80 -4.30 0.18 13.07
C TYR A 80 -5.59 -0.56 12.67
N SER A 81 -5.52 -1.89 12.71
CA SER A 81 -6.70 -2.77 12.63
C SER A 81 -6.53 -3.88 13.66
N ILE A 82 -7.51 -4.03 14.53
CA ILE A 82 -7.55 -5.04 15.59
C ILE A 82 -8.75 -5.94 15.36
N ASP A 83 -8.56 -7.22 15.60
CA ASP A 83 -9.66 -8.18 15.72
C ASP A 83 -9.48 -9.05 16.96
N LEU A 84 -10.56 -9.25 17.72
CA LEU A 84 -10.61 -10.04 18.93
C LEU A 84 -11.60 -11.20 18.80
N ASP A 85 -11.08 -12.42 18.72
CA ASP A 85 -11.90 -13.62 18.65
C ASP A 85 -11.93 -14.37 19.99
N ALA A 86 -13.13 -14.48 20.56
CA ALA A 86 -13.39 -15.26 21.77
C ALA A 86 -14.10 -16.59 21.42
N LYS A 87 -13.53 -17.70 21.88
CA LYS A 87 -14.06 -19.06 21.75
C LYS A 87 -14.40 -19.67 23.11
N GLY A 88 -15.35 -20.59 23.14
CA GLY A 88 -15.80 -21.28 24.37
C GLY A 88 -16.77 -20.45 25.23
N GLY A 89 -17.11 -19.22 24.82
CA GLY A 89 -18.03 -18.34 25.52
C GLY A 89 -18.33 -17.06 24.73
N ARG A 90 -19.02 -16.11 25.37
CA ARG A 90 -19.35 -14.80 24.83
C ARG A 90 -18.51 -13.72 25.51
N LEU A 91 -17.91 -12.84 24.72
CA LEU A 91 -17.20 -11.65 25.22
C LEU A 91 -18.20 -10.72 25.94
N GLN A 92 -17.96 -10.38 27.20
CA GLN A 92 -18.86 -9.57 28.03
C GLN A 92 -18.31 -8.16 28.25
N SER A 93 -17.04 -8.06 28.60
CA SER A 93 -16.31 -6.79 28.78
C SER A 93 -15.01 -6.87 27.99
N VAL A 94 -14.56 -5.73 27.48
CA VAL A 94 -13.27 -5.65 26.78
C VAL A 94 -12.68 -4.25 26.94
N GLU A 95 -11.43 -4.22 27.37
CA GLU A 95 -10.58 -3.04 27.37
C GLU A 95 -9.38 -3.31 26.50
N VAL A 96 -9.15 -2.44 25.51
CA VAL A 96 -8.05 -2.56 24.56
C VAL A 96 -7.25 -1.28 24.54
N GLN A 97 -5.93 -1.42 24.53
CA GLN A 97 -5.02 -0.34 24.23
C GLN A 97 -4.09 -0.76 23.12
N VAL A 98 -3.92 0.10 22.12
CA VAL A 98 -2.84 -0.03 21.15
C VAL A 98 -1.64 0.71 21.68
N THR A 99 -0.48 0.05 21.62
CA THR A 99 0.77 0.63 22.05
C THR A 99 1.65 0.96 20.86
N LEU A 100 2.41 2.04 20.95
CA LEU A 100 3.37 2.45 19.93
C LEU A 100 4.71 2.77 20.59
N ARG A 101 5.77 2.08 20.18
CA ARG A 101 7.12 2.24 20.71
C ARG A 101 8.15 2.33 19.61
N LYS A 102 8.99 3.36 19.64
CA LYS A 102 10.14 3.47 18.72
C LYS A 102 11.15 2.36 19.02
N VAL A 103 11.69 1.72 17.98
CA VAL A 103 12.75 0.70 18.15
C VAL A 103 13.95 1.35 18.87
N GLY A 104 14.41 0.71 19.95
CA GLY A 104 15.51 1.21 20.79
C GLY A 104 15.10 2.25 21.84
N SER A 105 13.83 2.63 21.92
CA SER A 105 13.28 3.46 23.00
C SER A 105 12.61 2.60 24.08
N THR A 106 12.66 3.03 25.33
CA THR A 106 11.86 2.47 26.43
C THR A 106 10.49 3.13 26.56
N PHE A 107 10.30 4.29 25.93
CA PHE A 107 9.04 5.03 25.99
C PHE A 107 7.97 4.38 25.11
N VAL A 108 6.84 4.03 25.73
CA VAL A 108 5.66 3.44 25.09
C VAL A 108 4.50 4.43 25.16
N ARG A 109 3.95 4.79 24.00
CA ARG A 109 2.69 5.54 23.92
C ARG A 109 1.54 4.55 23.93
N ARG A 110 0.46 4.86 24.64
CA ARG A 110 -0.73 4.02 24.75
C ARG A 110 -1.95 4.78 24.29
N PHE A 111 -2.79 4.14 23.49
CA PHE A 111 -3.99 4.72 22.92
C PHE A 111 -5.17 3.80 23.23
N PRO A 112 -6.15 4.25 24.04
CA PRO A 112 -7.33 3.45 24.32
C PRO A 112 -8.15 3.26 23.04
N VAL A 113 -8.63 2.04 22.82
CA VAL A 113 -9.43 1.65 21.66
C VAL A 113 -10.79 1.17 22.13
N ARG A 114 -11.83 1.64 21.46
CA ARG A 114 -13.19 1.12 21.64
C ARG A 114 -13.41 0.05 20.60
N VAL A 115 -13.45 -1.22 21.03
CA VAL A 115 -13.79 -2.33 20.14
C VAL A 115 -15.29 -2.55 20.22
N ASN A 116 -15.98 -2.41 19.08
CA ASN A 116 -17.42 -2.64 19.00
C ASN A 116 -17.75 -4.15 19.13
N SER A 117 -19.03 -4.47 19.34
CA SER A 117 -19.53 -5.85 19.49
C SER A 117 -19.21 -6.77 18.31
N ASP A 118 -18.88 -6.19 17.16
CA ASP A 118 -18.57 -6.87 15.91
C ASP A 118 -17.12 -7.36 15.85
N ARG A 119 -16.35 -7.16 16.93
CA ARG A 119 -15.03 -7.74 17.22
C ARG A 119 -13.87 -7.29 16.33
N GLU A 120 -14.14 -6.55 15.27
CA GLU A 120 -13.13 -5.87 14.44
C GLU A 120 -13.22 -4.35 14.65
N GLU A 121 -12.09 -3.69 14.80
CA GLU A 121 -11.97 -2.23 14.84
C GLU A 121 -10.83 -1.77 13.93
N ARG A 122 -11.09 -0.75 13.12
CA ARG A 122 -10.09 -0.09 12.27
C ARG A 122 -10.18 1.41 12.47
N ASP A 123 -9.07 2.02 12.90
CA ASP A 123 -9.02 3.45 13.15
C ASP A 123 -7.60 4.01 12.96
N HIS A 124 -7.48 5.33 13.09
CA HIS A 124 -6.25 6.09 12.98
C HIS A 124 -6.05 6.96 14.21
N VAL A 125 -4.84 6.92 14.76
CA VAL A 125 -4.42 7.85 15.81
C VAL A 125 -3.59 8.95 15.17
N TYR A 126 -4.07 10.19 15.24
CA TYR A 126 -3.27 11.35 14.89
C TYR A 126 -2.17 11.56 15.92
N LEU A 127 -0.94 11.56 15.44
CA LEU A 127 0.24 11.80 16.24
C LEU A 127 0.66 13.25 16.07
N PRO A 128 1.08 13.93 17.14
CA PRO A 128 1.63 15.27 17.00
C PRO A 128 2.84 15.23 16.05
N GLY A 129 3.01 16.29 15.25
CA GLY A 129 4.05 16.42 14.21
C GLY A 129 5.51 16.28 14.68
N THR A 130 5.76 16.02 15.96
CA THR A 130 7.08 15.75 16.52
C THR A 130 7.54 14.28 16.43
N ILE A 131 6.79 13.39 15.75
CA ILE A 131 7.23 12.01 15.62
C ILE A 131 8.53 11.91 14.80
N SER A 132 9.53 11.24 15.38
CA SER A 132 10.80 11.00 14.69
C SER A 132 10.63 9.93 13.60
N PRO A 133 11.24 10.07 12.42
CA PRO A 133 11.28 8.99 11.44
C PRO A 133 12.05 7.78 11.98
N GLY A 134 11.77 6.62 11.41
CA GLY A 134 12.39 5.34 11.73
C GLY A 134 11.37 4.24 12.00
N TYR A 135 11.86 3.14 12.55
CA TYR A 135 11.06 1.94 12.84
C TYR A 135 10.41 1.98 14.22
N TYR A 136 9.20 1.45 14.29
CA TYR A 136 8.38 1.36 15.49
C TYR A 136 7.74 -0.03 15.60
N TRP A 137 7.50 -0.43 16.84
CA TRP A 137 6.65 -1.56 17.20
C TRP A 137 5.28 -1.03 17.59
N ALA A 138 4.24 -1.57 16.96
CA ALA A 138 2.89 -1.50 17.47
C ALA A 138 2.59 -2.76 18.28
N GLY A 139 1.94 -2.58 19.42
CA GLY A 139 1.52 -3.65 20.31
C GLY A 139 0.06 -3.51 20.71
N ILE A 140 -0.43 -4.47 21.49
CA ILE A 140 -1.79 -4.47 22.03
C ILE A 140 -1.78 -4.97 23.47
N GLU A 141 -2.49 -4.26 24.33
CA GLU A 141 -2.82 -4.68 25.69
C GLU A 141 -4.35 -4.91 25.73
N VAL A 142 -4.78 -6.13 26.03
CA VAL A 142 -6.19 -6.53 26.10
C VAL A 142 -6.47 -7.12 27.48
N SER A 143 -7.53 -6.62 28.12
CA SER A 143 -8.15 -7.26 29.28
C SER A 143 -9.62 -7.51 28.94
N ALA A 144 -10.10 -8.73 29.08
CA ALA A 144 -11.45 -9.08 28.69
C ALA A 144 -12.05 -10.20 29.51
N ASP A 145 -13.36 -10.15 29.71
CA ASP A 145 -14.12 -11.20 30.36
C ASP A 145 -14.91 -12.02 29.34
N VAL A 146 -14.75 -13.34 29.36
CA VAL A 146 -15.49 -14.26 28.50
C VAL A 146 -16.40 -15.13 29.37
N GLN A 147 -17.71 -14.95 29.18
CA GLN A 147 -18.73 -15.72 29.88
C GLN A 147 -19.04 -17.02 29.13
N ARG A 148 -18.85 -18.15 29.80
CA ARG A 148 -19.19 -19.48 29.28
C ARG A 148 -20.70 -19.73 29.32
N ALA A 149 -21.13 -20.77 28.60
CA ALA A 149 -22.54 -21.17 28.56
C ALA A 149 -23.08 -21.66 29.93
N ASP A 150 -22.22 -22.13 30.82
CA ASP A 150 -22.56 -22.50 32.21
C ASP A 150 -22.63 -21.30 33.17
N GLY A 151 -22.43 -20.08 32.66
CA GLY A 151 -22.49 -18.83 33.41
C GLY A 151 -21.18 -18.43 34.09
N GLN A 152 -20.15 -19.29 34.10
CA GLN A 152 -18.83 -18.93 34.63
C GLN A 152 -18.16 -17.86 33.76
N VAL A 153 -17.42 -16.95 34.40
CA VAL A 153 -16.69 -15.88 33.73
C VAL A 153 -15.19 -16.13 33.88
N ASN A 154 -14.51 -16.20 32.75
CA ASN A 154 -13.06 -16.32 32.69
C ASN A 154 -12.45 -14.98 32.28
N HIS A 155 -11.51 -14.50 33.08
CA HIS A 155 -10.75 -13.29 32.78
C HIS A 155 -9.55 -13.63 31.90
N HIS A 156 -9.39 -12.89 30.82
CA HIS A 156 -8.31 -13.05 29.85
C HIS A 156 -7.44 -11.80 29.79
N LYS A 157 -6.13 -12.01 29.70
CA LYS A 157 -5.16 -10.92 29.52
C LYS A 157 -4.18 -11.26 28.40
N ILE A 158 -4.07 -10.35 27.43
CA ILE A 158 -3.09 -10.43 26.35
C ILE A 158 -2.26 -9.14 26.39
N ASP A 159 -0.95 -9.27 26.53
CA ASP A 159 -0.01 -8.14 26.52
C ASP A 159 1.08 -8.45 25.50
N VAL A 160 1.02 -7.77 24.36
CA VAL A 160 1.92 -7.99 23.24
C VAL A 160 2.59 -6.68 22.85
N ASP A 161 3.87 -6.64 23.14
CA ASP A 161 4.71 -5.45 23.08
C ASP A 161 5.29 -5.16 21.68
N LYS A 162 5.21 -6.16 20.78
CA LYS A 162 5.78 -6.18 19.41
C LYS A 162 4.88 -6.95 18.44
N GLY A 163 3.60 -6.59 18.37
CA GLY A 163 2.61 -7.27 17.53
C GLY A 163 2.74 -6.97 16.04
N SER A 164 3.11 -5.74 15.67
CA SER A 164 3.33 -5.33 14.28
C SER A 164 4.53 -4.37 14.17
N SER A 165 5.28 -4.46 13.08
CA SER A 165 6.35 -3.50 12.76
C SER A 165 5.85 -2.45 11.76
N LEU A 166 6.18 -1.18 11.99
CA LEU A 166 5.91 -0.10 11.05
C LEU A 166 7.07 0.89 10.99
N SER A 167 7.03 1.79 10.01
CA SER A 167 8.00 2.87 9.88
C SER A 167 7.34 4.19 9.56
N PHE A 168 7.77 5.25 10.22
CA PHE A 168 7.48 6.62 9.78
C PHE A 168 8.64 7.11 8.94
N LYS A 169 8.34 7.58 7.73
CA LYS A 169 9.36 8.07 6.78
C LYS A 169 9.07 9.51 6.42
N ARG A 170 10.11 10.30 6.21
CA ARG A 170 9.98 11.66 5.67
C ARG A 170 9.73 11.62 4.18
N TRP A 171 8.98 12.59 3.69
CA TRP A 171 8.72 12.72 2.28
C TRP A 171 10.03 12.95 1.49
N SER A 172 10.14 12.27 0.35
CA SER A 172 11.10 12.59 -0.70
C SER A 172 10.35 13.07 -1.93
N LYS A 173 10.96 13.96 -2.70
CA LYS A 173 10.44 14.47 -3.95
C LYS A 173 11.49 14.30 -5.03
N VAL A 174 11.04 13.91 -6.21
CA VAL A 174 11.86 13.88 -7.42
C VAL A 174 11.28 14.93 -8.34
N ASP A 175 12.11 15.83 -8.86
CA ASP A 175 11.71 16.80 -9.87
C ASP A 175 12.55 16.54 -11.12
N GLY A 176 11.89 16.27 -12.25
CA GLY A 176 12.54 15.78 -13.46
C GLY A 176 12.05 16.46 -14.72
N SER A 177 12.86 16.38 -15.77
CA SER A 177 12.50 16.85 -17.11
C SER A 177 13.22 16.04 -18.18
N ILE A 178 12.71 16.07 -19.41
CA ILE A 178 13.33 15.45 -20.57
C ILE A 178 13.47 16.46 -21.71
N ARG A 179 14.60 16.42 -22.43
CA ARG A 179 14.87 17.29 -23.59
C ARG A 179 15.48 16.49 -24.77
N PRO A 180 15.00 16.69 -26.01
CA PRO A 180 13.83 17.47 -26.38
C PRO A 180 12.55 16.76 -25.91
N ARG A 181 11.57 17.55 -25.45
CA ARG A 181 10.31 17.00 -24.92
C ARG A 181 9.45 16.39 -26.03
N ASP A 182 9.45 16.99 -27.21
CA ASP A 182 8.55 16.61 -28.31
C ASP A 182 9.19 15.62 -29.29
N ALA A 183 10.48 15.31 -29.10
CA ALA A 183 11.15 14.31 -29.93
C ALA A 183 10.65 12.91 -29.57
N VAL A 184 10.20 12.17 -30.59
CA VAL A 184 9.72 10.78 -30.50
C VAL A 184 10.29 9.90 -31.62
N ASP A 185 11.33 10.40 -32.28
CA ASP A 185 11.93 9.87 -33.51
C ASP A 185 13.03 8.83 -33.26
N GLY A 186 13.24 8.40 -32.02
CA GLY A 186 14.28 7.46 -31.64
C GLY A 186 15.68 8.08 -31.50
N ARG A 187 15.85 9.38 -31.69
CA ARG A 187 17.14 10.06 -31.46
C ARG A 187 17.45 10.21 -29.96
N PRO A 188 18.70 10.49 -29.57
CA PRO A 188 19.04 10.69 -28.16
C PRO A 188 18.22 11.84 -27.53
N ALA A 189 17.61 11.56 -26.39
CA ALA A 189 17.02 12.54 -25.49
C ALA A 189 17.74 12.48 -24.14
N ARG A 190 17.69 13.57 -23.37
CA ARG A 190 18.33 13.69 -22.06
C ARG A 190 17.30 13.89 -20.97
N ILE A 191 17.32 13.01 -19.98
CA ILE A 191 16.59 13.20 -18.73
C ILE A 191 17.52 13.91 -17.75
N THR A 192 17.00 14.94 -17.10
CA THR A 192 17.64 15.63 -15.98
C THR A 192 16.70 15.63 -14.78
N ALA A 193 17.18 15.24 -13.62
CA ALA A 193 16.37 15.18 -12.40
C ALA A 193 17.16 15.56 -11.15
N THR A 194 16.45 15.95 -10.10
CA THR A 194 16.99 16.15 -8.76
C THR A 194 16.11 15.45 -7.74
N VAL A 195 16.72 14.90 -6.69
CA VAL A 195 16.00 14.30 -5.56
C VAL A 195 16.17 15.21 -4.36
N ARG A 196 15.06 15.57 -3.72
CA ARG A 196 15.03 16.37 -2.50
C ARG A 196 14.32 15.59 -1.42
N VAL A 197 14.78 15.75 -0.18
CA VAL A 197 14.16 15.12 0.99
C VAL A 197 13.78 16.18 2.01
N LEU A 198 12.63 15.96 2.64
CA LEU A 198 12.15 16.81 3.72
C LEU A 198 13.10 16.71 4.93
N ARG A 199 13.47 17.85 5.48
CA ARG A 199 14.16 18.01 6.75
C ARG A 199 13.25 18.82 7.67
N VAL A 200 13.07 18.31 8.87
CA VAL A 200 12.40 18.98 9.99
C VAL A 200 13.48 19.26 11.03
N ALA A 201 13.68 20.53 11.36
CA ALA A 201 14.61 20.93 12.41
C ALA A 201 13.96 20.81 13.81
N ASP A 202 14.74 21.00 14.87
CA ASP A 202 14.26 20.83 16.25
C ASP A 202 13.22 21.89 16.64
N ASP A 203 13.30 23.07 16.01
CA ASP A 203 12.30 24.16 16.11
C ASP A 203 11.07 23.92 15.20
N GLN A 204 10.95 22.73 14.63
CA GLN A 204 9.92 22.32 13.66
C GLN A 204 9.97 23.06 12.31
N SER A 205 11.00 23.88 12.05
CA SER A 205 11.15 24.49 10.74
C SER A 205 11.42 23.45 9.65
N LEU A 206 10.78 23.67 8.50
CA LEU A 206 10.86 22.78 7.35
C LEU A 206 11.92 23.29 6.38
N SER A 207 12.71 22.37 5.83
CA SER A 207 13.64 22.65 4.75
C SER A 207 13.76 21.44 3.85
N TRP A 208 14.21 21.65 2.61
CA TRP A 208 14.45 20.57 1.66
C TRP A 208 15.93 20.44 1.39
N ARG A 209 16.43 19.22 1.47
CA ARG A 209 17.84 18.92 1.20
C ARG A 209 17.95 18.11 -0.07
N THR A 210 18.80 18.56 -0.99
CA THR A 210 19.18 17.77 -2.16
C THR A 210 19.96 16.53 -1.72
N VAL A 211 19.57 15.37 -2.25
CA VAL A 211 20.31 14.13 -2.12
C VAL A 211 21.49 14.17 -3.08
N ARG A 212 22.70 13.87 -2.57
CA ARG A 212 23.98 14.00 -3.31
C ARG A 212 24.75 12.68 -3.40
N SER A 213 24.07 11.57 -3.14
CA SER A 213 24.62 10.22 -3.16
C SER A 213 23.49 9.20 -3.15
N GLY A 214 23.70 8.04 -3.78
CA GLY A 214 22.71 6.97 -3.90
C GLY A 214 22.40 6.69 -5.36
N THR A 215 21.29 6.01 -5.62
CA THR A 215 20.92 5.58 -6.97
C THR A 215 19.43 5.80 -7.20
N VAL A 216 19.06 6.26 -8.39
CA VAL A 216 17.68 6.30 -8.88
C VAL A 216 17.44 5.21 -9.92
N LEU A 217 16.19 4.80 -10.05
CA LEU A 217 15.73 3.93 -11.12
C LEU A 217 15.06 4.78 -12.19
N ILE A 218 15.48 4.60 -13.43
CA ILE A 218 14.87 5.21 -14.60
C ILE A 218 14.21 4.11 -15.40
N SER A 219 12.91 4.22 -15.62
CA SER A 219 12.15 3.27 -16.43
C SER A 219 11.28 3.95 -17.47
N PHE A 220 10.87 3.20 -18.48
CA PHE A 220 9.97 3.67 -19.52
C PHE A 220 8.68 2.86 -19.54
N ASP A 221 7.57 3.55 -19.74
CA ASP A 221 6.23 3.01 -19.91
C ASP A 221 5.56 3.69 -21.11
N ALA A 222 5.18 2.89 -22.12
CA ALA A 222 4.52 3.40 -23.32
C ALA A 222 3.05 3.76 -23.07
N ASP A 223 2.38 3.03 -22.16
CA ASP A 223 0.95 3.16 -21.88
C ASP A 223 0.68 4.17 -20.75
N GLY A 224 1.69 4.44 -19.93
CA GLY A 224 1.70 5.51 -18.94
C GLY A 224 1.36 5.07 -17.51
N PRO A 225 1.27 6.02 -16.56
CA PRO A 225 1.34 5.76 -15.13
C PRO A 225 0.14 4.98 -14.54
N PHE A 226 -0.90 4.71 -15.34
CA PHE A 226 -2.20 4.22 -14.89
C PHE A 226 -2.43 2.72 -15.08
N SER A 227 -1.45 2.00 -15.63
CA SER A 227 -1.54 0.55 -15.84
C SER A 227 -0.81 -0.22 -14.73
N GLU A 228 -1.56 -0.86 -13.83
CA GLU A 228 -1.00 -1.70 -12.75
C GLU A 228 -0.34 -2.99 -13.25
N LYS A 229 -0.41 -3.29 -14.55
CA LYS A 229 0.01 -4.57 -15.15
C LYS A 229 1.16 -4.47 -16.14
N VAL A 230 1.69 -3.27 -16.41
CA VAL A 230 2.75 -3.11 -17.41
C VAL A 230 4.13 -3.32 -16.78
N LYS A 231 4.91 -4.23 -17.36
CA LYS A 231 6.33 -4.36 -17.08
C LYS A 231 7.05 -3.23 -17.81
N PRO A 232 7.91 -2.44 -17.13
CA PRO A 232 8.66 -1.39 -17.79
C PRO A 232 9.54 -1.97 -18.90
N GLU A 233 9.45 -1.41 -20.11
CA GLU A 233 10.21 -1.87 -21.28
C GLU A 233 11.72 -1.60 -21.14
N PHE A 234 12.05 -0.63 -20.29
CA PHE A 234 13.40 -0.22 -19.98
C PHE A 234 13.51 0.00 -18.48
N VAL A 235 14.61 -0.46 -17.88
CA VAL A 235 14.98 -0.14 -16.50
C VAL A 235 16.49 0.07 -16.44
N ARG A 236 16.91 1.21 -15.90
CA ARG A 236 18.31 1.53 -15.68
C ARG A 236 18.52 2.15 -14.31
N ARG A 237 19.57 1.72 -13.62
CA ARG A 237 20.08 2.38 -12.42
C ARG A 237 21.02 3.51 -12.82
N VAL A 238 20.84 4.67 -12.21
CA VAL A 238 21.73 5.84 -12.40
C VAL A 238 22.10 6.37 -11.03
N ASP A 239 23.40 6.49 -10.78
CA ASP A 239 23.89 7.04 -9.53
C ASP A 239 23.66 8.55 -9.47
N ILE A 240 23.37 9.02 -8.25
CA ILE A 240 23.20 10.43 -7.95
C ILE A 240 24.59 11.02 -7.75
N PRO A 241 25.05 11.92 -8.63
CA PRO A 241 26.35 12.57 -8.49
C PRO A 241 26.42 13.47 -7.26
N SER A 242 27.63 13.89 -6.90
CA SER A 242 27.90 14.71 -5.70
C SER A 242 27.27 16.11 -5.75
N ASP A 243 26.95 16.63 -6.93
CA ASP A 243 26.19 17.88 -7.11
C ASP A 243 24.67 17.67 -6.96
N GLY A 244 24.21 16.42 -6.93
CA GLY A 244 22.80 16.03 -6.81
C GLY A 244 22.00 16.11 -8.12
N GLN A 245 22.64 16.43 -9.25
CA GLN A 245 21.98 16.57 -10.53
C GLN A 245 22.11 15.30 -11.37
N ILE A 246 21.06 14.50 -11.41
CA ILE A 246 21.01 13.29 -12.24
C ILE A 246 20.89 13.72 -13.69
N SER A 247 21.76 13.20 -14.57
CA SER A 247 21.64 13.38 -16.02
C SER A 247 21.93 12.08 -16.75
N THR A 248 20.99 11.62 -17.58
CA THR A 248 21.20 10.44 -18.42
C THR A 248 20.67 10.66 -19.83
N VAL A 249 21.28 9.98 -20.78
CA VAL A 249 20.77 9.87 -22.15
C VAL A 249 19.87 8.65 -22.23
N VAL A 250 18.74 8.81 -22.93
CA VAL A 250 17.75 7.78 -23.26
C VAL A 250 17.37 7.94 -24.73
N GLN A 251 16.65 6.95 -25.27
CA GLN A 251 16.10 7.05 -26.62
C GLN A 251 14.81 7.88 -26.60
N SER A 252 14.66 8.83 -27.52
CA SER A 252 13.42 9.60 -27.66
C SER A 252 12.29 8.69 -28.13
N ARG A 253 11.21 8.61 -27.36
CA ARG A 253 10.04 7.75 -27.67
C ARG A 253 8.79 8.39 -27.09
N LYS A 254 7.65 8.16 -27.74
CA LYS A 254 6.35 8.61 -27.22
C LYS A 254 5.97 7.77 -26.01
N GLY A 255 5.74 8.40 -24.85
CA GLY A 255 5.34 7.71 -23.63
C GLY A 255 5.78 8.44 -22.37
N TRP A 256 5.97 7.68 -21.29
CA TRP A 256 6.29 8.20 -19.97
C TRP A 256 7.60 7.61 -19.44
N TRP A 257 8.52 8.50 -19.09
CA TRP A 257 9.70 8.16 -18.32
C TRP A 257 9.39 8.28 -16.84
N LYS A 258 9.87 7.33 -16.04
CA LYS A 258 9.72 7.34 -14.59
C LYS A 258 11.09 7.43 -13.94
N VAL A 259 11.31 8.44 -13.10
CA VAL A 259 12.49 8.55 -12.25
C VAL A 259 12.07 8.25 -10.83
N THR A 260 12.52 7.12 -10.29
CA THR A 260 12.14 6.68 -8.94
C THR A 260 13.33 6.76 -8.01
N TYR A 261 13.20 7.57 -6.95
CA TYR A 261 14.05 7.43 -5.79
C TYR A 261 13.48 6.31 -4.90
N PRO A 262 14.23 5.22 -4.64
CA PRO A 262 13.71 4.06 -3.90
C PRO A 262 13.46 4.34 -2.42
N GLY A 263 13.89 5.49 -1.91
CA GLY A 263 13.80 5.81 -0.49
C GLY A 263 14.85 5.10 0.36
N THR A 264 14.68 5.19 1.67
CA THR A 264 15.52 4.59 2.71
C THR A 264 14.65 4.16 3.91
N ASP A 265 15.27 3.82 5.03
CA ASP A 265 14.62 3.71 6.33
C ASP A 265 14.03 5.05 6.82
N ARG A 266 14.65 6.17 6.43
CA ARG A 266 14.27 7.53 6.85
C ARG A 266 13.38 8.27 5.86
N TYR A 267 13.47 7.94 4.58
CA TYR A 267 12.83 8.67 3.49
C TYR A 267 11.94 7.76 2.66
N ALA A 268 10.71 8.19 2.36
CA ALA A 268 9.79 7.45 1.53
C ALA A 268 10.31 7.32 0.10
N ALA A 269 9.90 6.27 -0.61
CA ALA A 269 10.11 6.18 -2.05
C ALA A 269 9.20 7.21 -2.74
N TYR A 270 9.67 7.81 -3.82
CA TYR A 270 8.86 8.73 -4.62
C TYR A 270 9.24 8.64 -6.11
N PRO A 271 8.25 8.41 -6.99
CA PRO A 271 8.46 8.47 -8.42
C PRO A 271 8.07 9.83 -9.00
N GLU A 272 8.83 10.31 -9.98
CA GLU A 272 8.43 11.39 -10.89
C GLU A 272 8.17 10.82 -12.27
N TRP A 273 7.03 11.18 -12.86
CA TRP A 273 6.64 10.79 -14.22
C TRP A 273 6.83 11.95 -15.19
N ILE A 274 7.61 11.70 -16.25
CA ILE A 274 8.04 12.69 -17.23
C ILE A 274 7.52 12.25 -18.60
N GLY A 275 6.49 12.95 -19.09
CA GLY A 275 5.93 12.71 -20.41
C GLY A 275 6.86 13.17 -21.55
N GLN A 276 7.06 12.33 -22.56
CA GLN A 276 7.76 12.65 -23.80
C GLN A 276 6.83 12.44 -25.01
N GLY A 277 6.62 13.48 -25.81
CA GLY A 277 5.68 13.45 -26.94
C GLY A 277 4.23 13.13 -26.56
N VAL A 278 3.86 13.35 -25.29
CA VAL A 278 2.51 13.25 -24.77
C VAL A 278 1.99 14.65 -24.45
N PRO A 279 0.71 14.97 -24.74
CA PRO A 279 0.11 16.24 -24.34
C PRO A 279 0.24 16.47 -22.84
N GLU A 280 0.44 17.72 -22.41
CA GLU A 280 0.35 18.08 -20.99
C GLU A 280 -1.08 17.84 -20.52
N GLY A 281 -1.32 16.78 -19.74
CA GLY A 281 -2.68 16.45 -19.35
C GLY A 281 -2.83 15.09 -18.72
N CYS A 282 -2.38 14.99 -17.47
CA CYS A 282 -3.08 14.40 -16.32
C CYS A 282 -2.09 14.52 -15.15
N SER A 283 -1.93 15.75 -14.63
CA SER A 283 -1.40 15.93 -13.29
C SER A 283 -2.37 15.26 -12.33
N CYS A 284 -1.91 14.22 -11.63
CA CYS A 284 -2.58 13.73 -10.43
C CYS A 284 -2.28 14.68 -9.27
#